data_AF-A0A838E7K1-F1
#
_entry.id   AF-A0A838E7K1-F1
#
_cell.length_a   1.000
_cell.length_b   1.000
_cell.length_c   1.000
_cell.angle_alpha   90.00
_cell.angle_beta   90.00
_cell.angle_gamma   90.00
#
_symmetry.space_group_name_H-M   'P 1'
#
loop_
_entity.id
_entity.type
_entity.pdbx_description
1 polymer ?
#
loop_
_entity_poly.entity_id
_entity_poly.type
_entity_poly.pdbx_seq_one_letter_code
_entity_poly.pdbx_strand_id
1 'polypeptide(L)'
;MRLHRITLRNFKGVTERTIEFAQRGVTIVEGENESGKTSVTDALELLWDYRDDSQAKPVLAARPVHVDASPEVEAVLTAGGRTLTYAKRFDRTAGRRSTTLLVEGGRREQLTGRDAHQRAEQLLGQTVDLDLWRALRLAQGVALEQADLIEHASLSAALDAVAGRGGSSGDREATVFARVRDEFERYHTPGGRPNRMRAQLADAFEAAQAEADRLSGELDELDRDAERAAALAERLAPLATQLASQREGVRALADQLARVEQQAAQVSQLELAAQVAIGDRERLAGERGRRAGLIADVA
;
A
#
# COMPACT_ATOMS: atom_id res chain seq x y z
N MET A 1 37.62 -2.68 -7.09
CA MET A 1 37.16 -3.86 -6.31
C MET A 1 35.89 -4.43 -6.93
N ARG A 2 35.67 -5.74 -6.80
CA ARG A 2 34.37 -6.36 -7.13
C ARG A 2 34.01 -7.42 -6.11
N LEU A 3 32.86 -7.28 -5.46
CA LEU A 3 32.32 -8.26 -4.51
C LEU A 3 31.57 -9.35 -5.29
N HIS A 4 31.87 -10.62 -5.02
CA HIS A 4 31.23 -11.76 -5.68
C HIS A 4 30.27 -12.49 -4.78
N ARG A 5 30.65 -12.69 -3.52
CA ARG A 5 29.84 -13.40 -2.53
C ARG A 5 30.09 -12.84 -1.14
N ILE A 6 29.05 -12.83 -0.33
CA ILE A 6 29.16 -12.65 1.12
C ILE A 6 28.35 -13.72 1.83
N THR A 7 28.92 -14.25 2.91
CA THR A 7 28.26 -15.20 3.80
C THR A 7 28.32 -14.65 5.21
N LEU A 8 27.15 -14.55 5.85
CA LEU A 8 26.99 -14.16 7.24
C LEU A 8 26.55 -15.39 8.03
N ARG A 9 27.14 -15.61 9.21
CA ARG A 9 26.70 -16.64 10.16
C ARG A 9 26.59 -16.05 11.55
N ASN A 10 25.53 -16.41 12.26
CA ASN A 10 25.26 -15.96 13.63
C ASN A 10 25.37 -14.43 13.78
N PHE A 11 24.85 -13.68 12.80
CA PHE A 11 25.01 -12.24 12.70
C PHE A 11 23.67 -11.53 12.93
N LYS A 12 23.53 -10.83 14.05
CA LYS A 12 22.24 -10.25 14.50
C LYS A 12 21.15 -11.34 14.51
N GLY A 13 20.05 -11.14 13.78
CA GLY A 13 18.98 -12.13 13.61
C GLY A 13 19.24 -13.21 12.54
N VAL A 14 20.39 -13.18 11.86
CA VAL A 14 20.71 -14.09 10.75
C VAL A 14 21.52 -15.29 11.24
N THR A 15 20.93 -16.49 11.18
CA THR A 15 21.65 -17.74 11.51
C THR A 15 22.71 -18.07 10.46
N GLU A 16 22.33 -18.17 9.19
CA GLU A 16 23.24 -18.28 8.06
C GLU A 16 22.58 -17.70 6.81
N ARG A 17 23.31 -16.85 6.07
CA ARG A 17 22.84 -16.29 4.80
C ARG A 17 24.02 -16.09 3.87
N THR A 18 23.88 -16.57 2.65
CA THR A 18 24.84 -16.32 1.57
C THR A 18 24.15 -15.52 0.47
N ILE A 19 24.83 -14.48 -0.01
CA ILE A 19 24.39 -13.66 -1.14
C ILE A 19 25.48 -13.72 -2.20
N GLU A 20 25.10 -14.15 -3.39
CA GLU A 20 25.93 -14.09 -4.60
C GLU A 20 25.54 -12.84 -5.39
N PHE A 21 26.52 -12.01 -5.70
CA PHE A 21 26.31 -10.76 -6.42
C PHE A 21 26.38 -10.99 -7.92
N ALA A 22 25.48 -10.33 -8.65
CA ALA A 22 25.44 -10.41 -10.09
C ALA A 22 26.77 -9.94 -10.69
N GLN A 23 27.25 -10.68 -11.70
CA GLN A 23 28.51 -10.37 -12.34
C GLN A 23 28.47 -9.08 -13.18
N ARG A 24 27.29 -8.68 -13.63
CA ARG A 24 27.02 -7.46 -14.39
C ARG A 24 25.62 -6.97 -14.03
N GLY A 25 25.41 -5.67 -14.06
CA GLY A 25 24.10 -5.06 -13.77
C GLY A 25 23.87 -4.81 -12.28
N VAL A 26 22.60 -4.87 -11.88
CA VAL A 26 22.13 -4.51 -10.53
C VAL A 26 21.76 -5.78 -9.77
N THR A 27 22.19 -5.90 -8.51
CA THR A 27 21.72 -6.93 -7.58
C THR A 27 20.70 -6.31 -6.63
N ILE A 28 19.48 -6.85 -6.60
CA ILE A 28 18.41 -6.43 -5.69
C ILE A 28 18.29 -7.47 -4.58
N VAL A 29 18.45 -7.02 -3.33
CA VAL A 29 18.26 -7.87 -2.14
C VAL A 29 16.92 -7.52 -1.52
N GLU A 30 15.90 -8.33 -1.81
CA GLU A 30 14.54 -8.18 -1.28
C GLU A 30 14.28 -9.16 -0.13
N GLY A 31 13.40 -8.76 0.79
CA GLY A 31 12.92 -9.58 1.88
C GLY A 31 12.04 -8.75 2.81
N GLU A 32 11.34 -9.41 3.74
CA GLU A 32 10.56 -8.73 4.77
C GLU A 32 11.45 -7.82 5.64
N ASN A 33 10.84 -6.94 6.43
CA ASN A 33 11.59 -6.24 7.48
C ASN A 33 12.23 -7.27 8.43
N GLU A 34 13.42 -6.96 8.95
CA GLU A 34 14.18 -7.86 9.84
C GLU A 34 14.77 -9.13 9.20
N SER A 35 14.56 -9.36 7.90
CA SER A 35 15.20 -10.46 7.13
C SER A 35 16.73 -10.35 7.00
N GLY A 36 17.34 -9.31 7.56
CA GLY A 36 18.80 -9.12 7.57
C GLY A 36 19.38 -8.33 6.41
N LYS A 37 18.56 -7.57 5.65
CA LYS A 37 19.03 -6.69 4.55
C LYS A 37 20.13 -5.72 5.01
N THR A 38 19.89 -4.97 6.08
CA THR A 38 20.86 -4.04 6.67
C THR A 38 22.09 -4.77 7.24
N SER A 39 21.90 -6.00 7.74
CA SER A 39 22.97 -6.82 8.31
C SER A 39 24.07 -7.14 7.30
N VAL A 40 23.74 -7.27 6.01
CA VAL A 40 24.72 -7.54 4.93
C VAL A 40 25.74 -6.41 4.84
N THR A 41 25.25 -5.17 4.81
CA THR A 41 26.10 -4.00 4.66
C THR A 41 26.93 -3.76 5.92
N ASP A 42 26.35 -3.98 7.10
CA ASP A 42 27.08 -3.91 8.38
C ASP A 42 28.17 -4.99 8.46
N ALA A 43 27.90 -6.20 7.98
CA ALA A 43 28.87 -7.29 7.99
C ALA A 43 30.11 -6.98 7.15
N LEU A 44 29.92 -6.34 5.98
CA LEU A 44 31.04 -5.89 5.14
C LEU A 44 31.92 -4.86 5.86
N GLU A 45 31.31 -3.85 6.48
CA GLU A 45 32.02 -2.85 7.29
C GLU A 45 32.82 -3.53 8.41
N LEU A 46 32.17 -4.45 9.13
CA LEU A 46 32.82 -5.19 10.21
C LEU A 46 34.05 -5.97 9.72
N LEU A 47 33.94 -6.61 8.56
CA LEU A 47 35.00 -7.42 7.98
C LEU A 47 36.25 -6.57 7.66
N TRP A 48 36.05 -5.37 7.10
CA TRP A 48 37.13 -4.46 6.73
C TRP A 48 37.74 -3.71 7.91
N ASP A 49 36.89 -3.07 8.74
CA ASP A 49 37.34 -2.00 9.64
C ASP A 49 37.74 -2.51 11.03
N TYR A 50 37.35 -3.73 11.40
CA TYR A 50 37.57 -4.24 12.74
C TYR A 50 38.33 -5.56 12.77
N ARG A 51 39.22 -5.68 13.74
CA ARG A 51 39.88 -6.95 14.08
C ARG A 51 38.91 -7.95 14.70
N ASP A 52 39.26 -9.23 14.62
CA ASP A 52 38.49 -10.33 15.22
C ASP A 52 38.43 -10.30 16.76
N ASP A 53 39.31 -9.53 17.40
CA ASP A 53 39.33 -9.24 18.84
C ASP A 53 38.71 -7.88 19.22
N SER A 54 38.15 -7.14 18.26
CA SER A 54 37.55 -5.83 18.49
C SER A 54 36.36 -5.89 19.45
N GLN A 55 36.26 -4.88 20.31
CA GLN A 55 35.12 -4.65 21.20
C GLN A 55 34.39 -3.34 20.90
N ALA A 56 34.57 -2.82 19.68
CA ALA A 56 33.83 -1.67 19.23
C ALA A 56 32.32 -1.94 19.27
N LYS A 57 31.53 -0.89 19.53
CA LYS A 57 30.07 -0.95 19.62
C LYS A 57 29.43 -1.68 18.42
N PRO A 58 29.86 -1.45 17.15
CA PRO A 58 29.32 -2.18 16.00
C PRO A 58 29.56 -3.69 16.05
N VAL A 59 30.74 -4.13 16.50
CA VAL A 59 31.09 -5.56 16.63
C VAL A 59 30.28 -6.24 17.73
N LEU A 60 30.06 -5.54 18.86
CA LEU A 60 29.21 -6.05 19.92
C LEU A 60 27.74 -6.15 19.50
N ALA A 61 27.25 -5.16 18.73
CA ALA A 61 25.88 -5.14 18.21
C ALA A 61 25.61 -6.18 17.11
N ALA A 62 26.65 -6.79 16.52
CA ALA A 62 26.51 -7.87 15.55
C ALA A 62 26.28 -9.24 16.19
N ARG A 63 26.46 -9.39 17.50
CA ARG A 63 26.24 -10.66 18.20
C ARG A 63 24.75 -11.05 18.17
N PRO A 64 24.43 -12.34 18.01
CA PRO A 64 23.06 -12.81 18.07
C PRO A 64 22.53 -12.71 19.50
N VAL A 65 21.25 -12.36 19.64
CA VAL A 65 20.65 -12.07 20.96
C VAL A 65 20.26 -13.36 21.71
N HIS A 66 19.85 -14.40 20.99
CA HIS A 66 19.23 -15.61 21.58
C HIS A 66 20.10 -16.87 21.50
N VAL A 67 21.35 -16.77 21.05
CA VAL A 67 22.27 -17.90 20.88
C VAL A 67 23.65 -17.50 21.38
N ASP A 68 24.32 -18.36 22.15
CA ASP A 68 25.73 -18.18 22.53
C ASP A 68 26.64 -18.56 21.35
N ALA A 69 26.61 -17.71 20.32
CA ALA A 69 27.41 -17.85 19.12
C ALA A 69 28.12 -16.53 18.79
N SER A 70 29.24 -16.65 18.07
CA SER A 70 30.03 -15.50 17.64
C SER A 70 29.73 -15.17 16.18
N PRO A 71 29.54 -13.87 15.85
CA PRO A 71 29.25 -13.47 14.48
C PRO A 71 30.44 -13.76 13.58
N GLU A 72 30.13 -14.31 12.42
CA GLU A 72 31.11 -14.67 11.40
C GLU A 72 30.70 -14.07 10.06
N VAL A 73 31.67 -13.53 9.36
CA VAL A 73 31.51 -12.90 8.05
C VAL A 73 32.60 -13.43 7.14
N GLU A 74 32.22 -13.91 5.96
CA GLU A 74 33.12 -14.27 4.88
C GLU A 74 32.72 -13.48 3.62
N ALA A 75 33.71 -12.87 2.96
CA ALA A 75 33.52 -12.25 1.66
C ALA A 75 34.49 -12.83 0.63
N VAL A 76 33.98 -13.09 -0.57
CA VAL A 76 34.76 -13.37 -1.76
C VAL A 76 34.71 -12.17 -2.68
N LEU A 77 35.86 -11.62 -3.00
CA LEU A 77 35.97 -10.43 -3.83
C LEU A 77 37.20 -10.48 -4.73
N THR A 78 37.18 -9.71 -5.82
CA THR A 78 38.37 -9.45 -6.63
C THR A 78 38.88 -8.03 -6.40
N ALA A 79 40.16 -7.92 -6.09
CA ALA A 79 40.86 -6.65 -5.92
C ALA A 79 42.29 -6.76 -6.46
N GLY A 80 42.75 -5.76 -7.22
CA GLY A 80 44.08 -5.79 -7.85
C GLY A 80 44.36 -6.99 -8.75
N GLY A 81 43.34 -7.51 -9.44
CA GLY A 81 43.46 -8.71 -10.29
C GLY A 81 43.54 -10.04 -9.55
N ARG A 82 43.40 -10.03 -8.21
CA ARG A 82 43.45 -11.23 -7.36
C ARG A 82 42.09 -11.52 -6.76
N THR A 83 41.77 -12.79 -6.58
CA THR A 83 40.58 -13.23 -5.84
C THR A 83 40.98 -13.42 -4.38
N LEU A 84 40.23 -12.78 -3.49
CA LEU A 84 40.41 -12.82 -2.06
C LEU A 84 39.20 -13.50 -1.43
N THR A 85 39.44 -14.55 -0.66
CA THR A 85 38.44 -15.09 0.29
C THR A 85 38.88 -14.67 1.68
N TYR A 86 38.12 -13.77 2.29
CA TYR A 86 38.46 -13.15 3.56
C TYR A 86 37.34 -13.42 4.57
N ALA A 87 37.68 -14.07 5.68
CA ALA A 87 36.72 -14.42 6.70
C ALA A 87 37.18 -13.99 8.10
N LYS A 88 36.22 -13.57 8.92
CA LYS A 88 36.41 -13.26 10.34
C LYS A 88 35.29 -13.83 11.18
N ARG A 89 35.66 -14.37 12.34
CA ARG A 89 34.76 -14.73 13.44
C ARG A 89 35.14 -13.91 14.65
N PHE A 90 34.24 -13.05 15.11
CA PHE A 90 34.50 -12.07 16.16
C PHE A 90 34.17 -12.65 17.55
N ASP A 91 35.18 -12.94 18.35
CA ASP A 91 35.01 -13.49 19.71
C ASP A 91 35.98 -12.85 20.70
N ARG A 92 35.52 -12.68 21.94
CA ARG A 92 36.36 -12.24 23.06
C ARG A 92 37.37 -13.32 23.43
N THR A 93 36.98 -14.59 23.30
CA THR A 93 37.78 -15.76 23.64
C THR A 93 38.74 -16.08 22.50
N ALA A 94 40.05 -16.08 22.79
CA ALA A 94 41.10 -16.26 21.80
C ALA A 94 40.98 -17.55 20.98
N GLY A 95 40.58 -18.67 21.60
CA GLY A 95 40.38 -19.95 20.91
C GLY A 95 39.14 -20.01 20.01
N ARG A 96 38.23 -19.04 20.12
CA ARG A 96 36.99 -18.98 19.34
C ARG A 96 37.00 -17.86 18.31
N ARG A 97 37.87 -16.86 18.37
CA ARG A 97 38.01 -15.90 17.26
C ARG A 97 38.89 -16.49 16.15
N SER A 98 38.68 -16.04 14.93
CA SER A 98 39.53 -16.43 13.81
C SER A 98 39.49 -15.40 12.71
N THR A 99 40.62 -15.16 12.08
CA THR A 99 40.72 -14.42 10.82
C THR A 99 41.43 -15.32 9.82
N THR A 100 40.92 -15.44 8.59
CA THR A 100 41.55 -16.19 7.51
C THR A 100 41.53 -15.37 6.23
N LEU A 101 42.62 -15.46 5.46
CA LEU A 101 42.72 -14.85 4.15
C LEU A 101 43.32 -15.87 3.17
N LEU A 102 42.63 -16.11 2.07
CA LEU A 102 43.12 -16.84 0.92
C LEU A 102 43.23 -15.87 -0.26
N VAL A 103 44.39 -15.83 -0.90
CA VAL A 103 44.69 -14.99 -2.08
C VAL A 103 45.00 -15.88 -3.27
N GLU A 104 44.29 -15.67 -4.37
CA GLU A 104 44.38 -16.41 -5.62
C GLU A 104 44.56 -15.46 -6.83
N GLY A 105 45.09 -15.93 -7.96
CA GLY A 105 45.43 -15.09 -9.12
C GLY A 105 46.89 -14.61 -9.16
N GLY A 106 47.80 -15.38 -8.57
CA GLY A 106 49.25 -15.13 -8.48
C GLY A 106 49.93 -16.23 -7.67
N ARG A 107 50.91 -15.89 -6.82
CA ARG A 107 51.39 -16.82 -5.78
C ARG A 107 50.26 -17.03 -4.76
N ARG A 108 49.83 -18.27 -4.56
CA ARG A 108 48.80 -18.60 -3.58
C ARG A 108 49.30 -18.28 -2.17
N GLU A 109 48.56 -17.44 -1.45
CA GLU A 109 48.83 -17.09 -0.05
C GLU A 109 47.66 -17.56 0.81
N GLN A 110 47.94 -18.28 1.89
CA GLN A 110 46.94 -18.65 2.90
C GLN A 110 47.47 -18.20 4.26
N LEU A 111 46.78 -17.25 4.85
CA LEU A 111 47.18 -16.60 6.09
C LEU A 111 46.06 -16.74 7.12
N THR A 112 46.43 -16.72 8.39
CA THR A 112 45.49 -16.72 9.51
C THR A 112 45.85 -15.67 10.56
N GLY A 113 44.89 -15.34 11.42
CA GLY A 113 45.09 -14.41 12.53
C GLY A 113 45.49 -13.00 12.09
N ARG A 114 46.45 -12.39 12.81
CA ARG A 114 46.87 -11.00 12.57
C ARG A 114 47.48 -10.79 11.19
N ASP A 115 48.27 -11.76 10.71
CA ASP A 115 48.93 -11.68 9.41
C ASP A 115 47.90 -11.64 8.28
N ALA A 116 46.81 -12.41 8.41
CA ALA A 116 45.69 -12.37 7.46
C ALA A 116 45.02 -10.99 7.43
N HIS A 117 44.77 -10.39 8.59
CA HIS A 117 44.15 -9.07 8.66
C HIS A 117 45.03 -7.98 8.07
N GLN A 118 46.30 -7.92 8.46
CA GLN A 118 47.25 -6.93 7.95
C GLN A 118 47.47 -7.08 6.45
N ARG A 119 47.54 -8.31 5.96
CA ARG A 119 47.65 -8.57 4.52
C ARG A 119 46.39 -8.15 3.76
N ALA A 120 45.21 -8.39 4.33
CA ALA A 120 43.95 -7.93 3.74
C ALA A 120 43.88 -6.40 3.68
N GLU A 121 44.22 -5.71 4.78
CA GLU A 121 44.29 -4.24 4.82
C GLU A 121 45.27 -3.69 3.78
N GLN A 122 46.45 -4.29 3.66
CA GLN A 122 47.44 -3.89 2.67
C GLN A 122 46.94 -4.07 1.23
N LEU A 123 46.38 -5.25 0.90
CA LEU A 123 45.89 -5.54 -0.43
C LEU A 123 44.70 -4.64 -0.80
N LEU A 124 43.78 -4.43 0.14
CA LEU A 124 42.62 -3.57 -0.07
C LEU A 124 43.04 -2.11 -0.19
N GLY A 125 43.86 -1.57 0.72
CA GLY A 125 44.33 -0.18 0.68
C GLY A 125 45.16 0.16 -0.56
N GLN A 126 45.81 -0.83 -1.19
CA GLN A 126 46.54 -0.62 -2.45
C GLN A 126 45.65 -0.65 -3.70
N THR A 127 44.48 -1.28 -3.63
CA THR A 127 43.70 -1.66 -4.82
C THR A 127 42.24 -1.21 -4.78
N VAL A 128 41.82 -0.68 -3.65
CA VAL A 128 40.46 -0.23 -3.34
C VAL A 128 40.56 1.10 -2.61
N ASP A 129 39.91 2.12 -3.15
CA ASP A 129 39.66 3.34 -2.39
C ASP A 129 38.53 3.03 -1.41
N LEU A 130 38.92 2.70 -0.17
CA LEU A 130 38.00 2.35 0.91
C LEU A 130 37.15 3.55 1.35
N ASP A 131 37.67 4.76 1.22
CA ASP A 131 36.94 5.97 1.56
C ASP A 131 35.86 6.27 0.52
N LEU A 132 36.17 6.09 -0.76
CA LEU A 132 35.16 6.10 -1.83
C LEU A 132 34.12 5.00 -1.64
N TRP A 133 34.55 3.80 -1.27
CA TRP A 133 33.63 2.69 -1.01
C TRP A 133 32.65 3.04 0.12
N ARG A 134 33.13 3.69 1.19
CA ARG A 134 32.29 4.20 2.28
C ARG A 134 31.35 5.32 1.81
N ALA A 135 31.84 6.26 1.01
CA ALA A 135 31.03 7.37 0.48
C ALA A 135 29.90 6.92 -0.45
N LEU A 136 30.10 5.83 -1.21
CA LEU A 136 29.08 5.25 -2.09
C LEU A 136 28.00 4.44 -1.34
N ARG A 137 28.15 4.25 -0.03
CA ARG A 137 27.18 3.55 0.81
C ARG A 137 26.14 4.53 1.34
N LEU A 138 24.96 4.54 0.73
CA LEU A 138 23.81 5.23 1.28
C LEU A 138 23.13 4.34 2.33
N ALA A 139 23.27 4.69 3.61
CA ALA A 139 22.59 4.00 4.70
C ALA A 139 21.14 4.50 4.84
N GLN A 140 20.21 3.59 5.12
CA GLN A 140 18.81 3.90 5.36
C GLN A 140 18.69 4.87 6.56
N GLY A 141 18.09 6.04 6.33
CA GLY A 141 17.86 7.05 7.38
C GLY A 141 18.89 8.19 7.44
N VAL A 142 19.92 8.17 6.60
CA VAL A 142 20.71 9.38 6.32
C VAL A 142 19.90 10.17 5.30
N ALA A 143 19.52 11.40 5.64
CA ALA A 143 18.92 12.31 4.67
C ALA A 143 19.82 12.38 3.43
N LEU A 144 19.24 12.54 2.24
CA LEU A 144 19.98 12.90 1.03
C LEU A 144 20.52 14.35 1.18
N GLU A 145 21.20 14.65 2.28
CA GLU A 145 22.16 15.73 2.27
C GLU A 145 23.21 15.29 1.28
N GLN A 146 23.29 16.10 0.22
CA GLN A 146 24.26 16.06 -0.86
C GLN A 146 25.55 15.46 -0.30
N ALA A 147 25.77 14.18 -0.60
CA ALA A 147 26.84 13.42 0.02
C ALA A 147 28.13 14.24 0.00
N ASP A 148 28.92 14.17 1.08
CA ASP A 148 30.23 14.82 1.32
C ASP A 148 31.31 14.42 0.29
N LEU A 149 30.91 14.08 -0.93
CA LEU A 149 31.71 13.83 -2.12
C LEU A 149 32.65 15.01 -2.44
N ILE A 150 32.37 16.22 -1.94
CA ILE A 150 33.21 17.41 -2.09
C ILE A 150 34.46 17.34 -1.18
N GLU A 151 34.40 16.68 -0.03
CA GLU A 151 35.54 16.59 0.90
C GLU A 151 36.57 15.52 0.49
N HIS A 152 36.21 14.60 -0.41
CA HIS A 152 37.06 13.50 -0.80
C HIS A 152 37.89 13.84 -2.03
N ALA A 153 39.09 14.37 -1.78
CA ALA A 153 40.06 14.77 -2.79
C ALA A 153 40.45 13.62 -3.75
N SER A 154 40.41 12.35 -3.32
CA SER A 154 40.72 11.20 -4.18
C SER A 154 39.61 10.93 -5.20
N LEU A 155 38.33 11.03 -4.79
CA LEU A 155 37.19 10.88 -5.69
C LEU A 155 37.11 12.07 -6.65
N SER A 156 37.26 13.29 -6.16
CA SER A 156 37.30 14.49 -7.00
C SER A 156 38.48 14.43 -7.99
N ALA A 157 39.68 14.05 -7.53
CA ALA A 157 40.84 13.89 -8.41
C ALA A 157 40.69 12.69 -9.38
N ALA A 158 39.99 11.62 -9.02
CA ALA A 158 39.72 10.50 -9.92
C ALA A 158 38.66 10.87 -10.96
N LEU A 159 37.61 11.61 -10.58
CA LEU A 159 36.63 12.19 -11.50
C LEU A 159 37.29 13.22 -12.42
N ASP A 160 38.16 14.08 -11.90
CA ASP A 160 38.93 15.07 -12.66
C ASP A 160 40.00 14.42 -13.54
N ALA A 161 40.64 13.34 -13.10
CA ALA A 161 41.63 12.60 -13.90
C ALA A 161 40.96 11.75 -14.98
N VAL A 162 39.76 11.24 -14.76
CA VAL A 162 38.93 10.59 -15.80
C VAL A 162 38.42 11.65 -16.78
N ALA A 163 37.96 12.81 -16.29
CA ALA A 163 37.59 13.96 -17.11
C ALA A 163 38.79 14.56 -17.88
N GLY A 164 40.01 14.45 -17.34
CA GLY A 164 41.24 15.05 -17.87
C GLY A 164 42.17 14.11 -18.64
N ARG A 165 42.05 12.79 -18.52
CA ARG A 165 42.86 11.78 -19.25
C ARG A 165 42.00 10.85 -20.09
N GLY A 166 41.14 11.42 -20.94
CA GLY A 166 40.32 10.67 -21.88
C GLY A 166 40.56 11.12 -23.31
N GLY A 167 41.73 10.80 -23.89
CA GLY A 167 41.90 10.83 -25.34
C GLY A 167 40.77 10.03 -25.99
N SER A 168 39.91 10.71 -26.75
CA SER A 168 38.69 10.22 -27.44
C SER A 168 37.45 9.83 -26.62
N SER A 169 37.47 9.85 -25.28
CA SER A 169 36.24 9.70 -24.44
C SER A 169 35.76 11.02 -23.82
N GLY A 170 36.63 12.03 -23.71
CA GLY A 170 36.31 13.35 -23.18
C GLY A 170 35.18 14.06 -23.92
N ASP A 171 35.03 13.87 -25.24
CA ASP A 171 33.92 14.46 -25.99
C ASP A 171 32.56 13.87 -25.61
N ARG A 172 32.49 12.57 -25.26
CA ARG A 172 31.24 11.90 -24.87
C ARG A 172 30.86 12.18 -23.42
N GLU A 173 31.82 12.25 -22.52
CA GLU A 173 31.57 12.55 -21.11
C GLU A 173 31.33 14.06 -20.89
N ALA A 174 32.07 14.93 -21.56
CA ALA A 174 31.77 16.37 -21.59
C ALA A 174 30.38 16.64 -22.21
N THR A 175 29.95 15.85 -23.20
CA THR A 175 28.56 15.96 -23.72
C THR A 175 27.51 15.44 -22.75
N VAL A 176 27.78 14.44 -21.90
CA VAL A 176 26.81 14.02 -20.86
C VAL A 176 26.69 15.08 -19.78
N PHE A 177 27.80 15.63 -19.27
CA PHE A 177 27.75 16.72 -18.30
C PHE A 177 27.13 18.00 -18.88
N ALA A 178 27.39 18.30 -20.16
CA ALA A 178 26.71 19.39 -20.85
C ALA A 178 25.20 19.13 -20.97
N ARG A 179 24.78 17.92 -21.36
CA ARG A 179 23.35 17.55 -21.43
C ARG A 179 22.65 17.59 -20.08
N VAL A 180 23.31 17.12 -19.02
CA VAL A 180 22.77 17.18 -17.65
C VAL A 180 22.61 18.62 -17.20
N ARG A 181 23.58 19.48 -17.53
CA ARG A 181 23.52 20.92 -17.24
C ARG A 181 22.42 21.61 -18.06
N ASP A 182 22.33 21.33 -19.35
CA ASP A 182 21.28 21.88 -20.23
C ASP A 182 19.88 21.48 -19.72
N GLU A 183 19.70 20.21 -19.33
CA GLU A 183 18.44 19.73 -18.78
C GLU A 183 18.16 20.33 -17.39
N PHE A 184 19.19 20.56 -16.58
CA PHE A 184 19.05 21.25 -15.30
C PHE A 184 18.63 22.71 -15.50
N GLU A 185 19.33 23.46 -16.36
CA GLU A 185 19.06 24.87 -16.67
C GLU A 185 17.69 25.06 -17.34
N ARG A 186 17.17 24.01 -18.00
CA ARG A 186 15.82 23.99 -18.55
C ARG A 186 14.72 24.18 -17.51
N TYR A 187 14.94 23.73 -16.27
CA TYR A 187 13.94 23.82 -15.20
C TYR A 187 14.41 24.59 -13.96
N HIS A 188 15.71 24.89 -13.87
CA HIS A 188 16.32 25.58 -12.75
C HIS A 188 17.13 26.78 -13.21
N THR A 189 17.19 27.79 -12.35
CA THR A 189 18.13 28.89 -12.47
C THR A 189 19.55 28.42 -12.09
N PRO A 190 20.61 29.13 -12.51
CA PRO A 190 21.99 28.79 -12.14
C PRO A 190 22.25 28.70 -10.63
N GLY A 191 21.43 29.38 -9.81
CA GLY A 191 21.45 29.28 -8.35
C GLY A 191 20.62 28.13 -7.76
N GLY A 192 20.16 27.19 -8.58
CA GLY A 192 19.42 25.99 -8.18
C GLY A 192 17.94 26.16 -7.91
N ARG A 193 17.41 27.39 -7.90
CA ARG A 193 15.98 27.65 -7.70
C ARG A 193 15.17 27.27 -8.96
N PRO A 194 13.94 26.74 -8.83
CA PRO A 194 13.04 26.51 -9.96
C PRO A 194 12.93 27.77 -10.83
N ASN A 195 13.05 27.60 -12.15
CA ASN A 195 12.82 28.70 -13.08
C ASN A 195 11.30 28.92 -13.27
N ARG A 196 10.95 29.99 -14.00
CA ARG A 196 9.55 30.36 -14.23
C ARG A 196 8.75 29.27 -14.94
N MET A 197 9.37 28.54 -15.88
CA MET A 197 8.71 27.44 -16.59
C MET A 197 8.37 26.29 -15.63
N ARG A 198 9.31 25.88 -14.76
CA ARG A 198 9.07 24.83 -13.77
C ARG A 198 8.01 25.24 -12.74
N ALA A 199 8.02 26.50 -12.30
CA ALA A 199 6.99 27.03 -11.42
C ALA A 199 5.59 26.96 -12.08
N GLN A 200 5.48 27.42 -13.34
CA GLN A 200 4.22 27.34 -14.09
C GLN A 200 3.73 25.91 -14.32
N LEU A 201 4.63 24.96 -14.55
CA LEU A 201 4.29 23.54 -14.66
C LEU A 201 3.80 22.97 -13.33
N ALA A 202 4.41 23.36 -12.21
CA ALA A 202 3.95 22.96 -10.89
C ALA A 202 2.55 23.53 -10.60
N ASP A 203 2.33 24.82 -10.85
CA ASP A 203 1.02 25.47 -10.67
C ASP A 203 -0.05 24.81 -11.56
N ALA A 204 0.29 24.51 -12.82
CA ALA A 204 -0.61 23.83 -13.75
C ALA A 204 -0.92 22.39 -13.31
N PHE A 205 0.06 21.68 -12.76
CA PHE A 205 -0.12 20.35 -12.20
C PHE A 205 -1.04 20.39 -10.98
N GLU A 206 -0.82 21.30 -10.04
CA GLU A 206 -1.68 21.48 -8.87
C GLU A 206 -3.11 21.85 -9.27
N ALA A 207 -3.28 22.75 -10.24
CA ALA A 207 -4.60 23.11 -10.75
C ALA A 207 -5.32 21.93 -11.42
N ALA A 208 -4.60 21.13 -12.23
CA ALA A 208 -5.15 19.94 -12.87
C ALA A 208 -5.51 18.86 -11.85
N GLN A 209 -4.70 18.68 -10.81
CA GLN A 209 -4.97 17.73 -9.73
C GLN A 209 -6.21 18.15 -8.93
N ALA A 210 -6.31 19.43 -8.56
CA ALA A 210 -7.47 19.96 -7.85
C ALA A 210 -8.77 19.80 -8.67
N GLU A 211 -8.69 20.00 -9.99
CA GLU A 211 -9.83 19.80 -10.89
C GLU A 211 -10.21 18.31 -11.01
N ALA A 212 -9.22 17.41 -11.09
CA ALA A 212 -9.46 15.97 -11.11
C ALA A 212 -10.13 15.51 -9.80
N ASP A 213 -9.66 15.99 -8.65
CA ASP A 213 -10.23 15.68 -7.34
C ASP A 213 -11.68 16.21 -7.23
N ARG A 214 -11.95 17.43 -7.74
CA ARG A 214 -13.31 18.00 -7.80
C ARG A 214 -14.25 17.13 -8.64
N LEU A 215 -13.83 16.79 -9.87
CA LEU A 215 -14.64 15.97 -10.78
C LEU A 215 -14.87 14.56 -10.23
N SER A 216 -13.87 13.98 -9.56
CA SER A 216 -14.04 12.70 -8.87
C SER A 216 -15.10 12.79 -7.77
N GLY A 217 -15.10 13.87 -6.98
CA GLY A 217 -16.12 14.10 -5.96
C GLY A 217 -17.53 14.25 -6.55
N GLU A 218 -17.67 14.96 -7.68
CA GLU A 218 -18.94 15.10 -8.40
C GLU A 218 -19.45 13.76 -8.96
N LEU A 219 -18.55 12.89 -9.45
CA LEU A 219 -18.91 11.54 -9.89
C LEU A 219 -19.38 10.66 -8.72
N ASP A 220 -18.68 10.70 -7.59
CA ASP A 220 -19.09 9.96 -6.39
C ASP A 220 -20.46 10.41 -5.87
N GLU A 221 -20.78 11.70 -6.00
CA GLU A 221 -22.11 12.24 -5.68
C GLU A 221 -23.17 11.72 -6.65
N LEU A 222 -22.89 11.73 -7.95
CA LEU A 222 -23.80 11.23 -8.98
C LEU A 222 -24.08 9.73 -8.81
N ASP A 223 -23.06 8.94 -8.49
CA ASP A 223 -23.21 7.50 -8.25
C ASP A 223 -24.10 7.25 -7.03
N ARG A 224 -23.89 7.99 -5.93
CA ARG A 224 -24.78 7.95 -4.75
C ARG A 224 -26.21 8.34 -5.10
N ASP A 225 -26.41 9.33 -5.98
CA ASP A 225 -27.73 9.74 -6.43
C ASP A 225 -28.42 8.67 -7.28
N ALA A 226 -27.67 8.02 -8.17
CA ALA A 226 -28.16 6.92 -8.99
C ALA A 226 -28.57 5.72 -8.15
N GLU A 227 -27.77 5.32 -7.17
CA GLU A 227 -28.10 4.25 -6.22
C GLU A 227 -29.36 4.59 -5.41
N ARG A 228 -29.48 5.84 -4.91
CA ARG A 228 -30.67 6.30 -4.20
C ARG A 228 -31.91 6.27 -5.10
N ALA A 229 -31.80 6.72 -6.35
CA ALA A 229 -32.89 6.70 -7.31
C ALA A 229 -33.36 5.27 -7.62
N ALA A 230 -32.42 4.33 -7.81
CA ALA A 230 -32.72 2.92 -8.02
C ALA A 230 -33.47 2.32 -6.81
N ALA A 231 -32.97 2.55 -5.60
CA ALA A 231 -33.62 2.07 -4.37
C ALA A 231 -35.02 2.66 -4.17
N LEU A 232 -35.22 3.95 -4.50
CA LEU A 232 -36.53 4.58 -4.45
C LEU A 232 -37.49 4.01 -5.51
N ALA A 233 -37.00 3.74 -6.72
CA ALA A 233 -37.81 3.13 -7.77
C ALA A 233 -38.27 1.72 -7.38
N GLU A 234 -37.39 0.91 -6.80
CA GLU A 234 -37.74 -0.42 -6.27
C GLU A 234 -38.79 -0.36 -5.17
N ARG A 235 -38.77 0.67 -4.31
CA ARG A 235 -39.78 0.88 -3.26
C ARG A 235 -41.10 1.41 -3.81
N LEU A 236 -41.07 2.24 -4.85
CA LEU A 236 -42.27 2.84 -5.44
C LEU A 236 -43.13 1.81 -6.18
N ALA A 237 -42.53 0.83 -6.85
CA ALA A 237 -43.27 -0.20 -7.60
C ALA A 237 -44.30 -1.00 -6.75
N PRO A 238 -43.93 -1.62 -5.60
CA PRO A 238 -44.89 -2.33 -4.77
C PRO A 238 -45.90 -1.39 -4.12
N LEU A 239 -45.50 -0.17 -3.74
CA LEU A 239 -46.41 0.84 -3.18
C LEU A 239 -47.48 1.28 -4.20
N ALA A 240 -47.10 1.48 -5.46
CA ALA A 240 -48.04 1.81 -6.53
C ALA A 240 -49.04 0.66 -6.76
N THR A 241 -48.55 -0.59 -6.69
CA THR A 241 -49.40 -1.79 -6.80
C THR A 241 -50.37 -1.90 -5.63
N GLN A 242 -49.89 -1.69 -4.41
CA GLN A 242 -50.71 -1.69 -3.20
C GLN A 242 -51.75 -0.56 -3.21
N LEU A 243 -51.39 0.63 -3.71
CA LEU A 243 -52.34 1.73 -3.85
C LEU A 243 -53.44 1.41 -4.85
N ALA A 244 -53.11 0.76 -5.97
CA ALA A 244 -54.09 0.32 -6.96
C ALA A 244 -55.06 -0.71 -6.36
N SER A 245 -54.55 -1.73 -5.67
CA SER A 245 -55.39 -2.76 -5.04
C SER A 245 -56.27 -2.20 -3.92
N GLN A 246 -55.76 -1.26 -3.11
CA GLN A 246 -56.57 -0.58 -2.10
C GLN A 246 -57.67 0.28 -2.72
N ARG A 247 -57.39 0.98 -3.84
CA ARG A 247 -58.42 1.73 -4.56
C ARG A 247 -59.53 0.84 -5.10
N GLU A 248 -59.19 -0.34 -5.61
CA GLU A 248 -60.19 -1.34 -6.02
C GLU A 248 -61.00 -1.86 -4.82
N GLY A 249 -60.33 -2.15 -3.69
CA GLY A 249 -61.00 -2.58 -2.46
C GLY A 249 -61.99 -1.54 -1.92
N VAL A 250 -61.61 -0.26 -1.93
CA VAL A 250 -62.51 0.85 -1.52
C VAL A 250 -63.73 0.93 -2.44
N ARG A 251 -63.56 0.77 -3.77
CA ARG A 251 -64.68 0.75 -4.72
C ARG A 251 -65.62 -0.43 -4.45
N ALA A 252 -65.06 -1.62 -4.24
CA ALA A 252 -65.85 -2.82 -3.95
C ALA A 252 -66.65 -2.69 -2.65
N LEU A 253 -66.05 -2.12 -1.60
CA LEU A 253 -66.73 -1.83 -0.34
C LEU A 253 -67.83 -0.79 -0.50
N ALA A 254 -67.62 0.25 -1.31
CA ALA A 254 -68.65 1.24 -1.62
C ALA A 254 -69.84 0.61 -2.35
N ASP A 255 -69.59 -0.26 -3.33
CA ASP A 255 -70.65 -1.00 -4.04
C ASP A 255 -71.41 -1.94 -3.10
N GLN A 256 -70.71 -2.60 -2.17
CA GLN A 256 -71.34 -3.43 -1.14
C GLN A 256 -72.22 -2.61 -0.19
N LEU A 257 -71.74 -1.45 0.26
CA LEU A 257 -72.50 -0.54 1.11
C LEU A 257 -73.80 -0.08 0.41
N ALA A 258 -73.71 0.32 -0.85
CA ALA A 258 -74.88 0.73 -1.64
C ALA A 258 -75.93 -0.39 -1.75
N ARG A 259 -75.50 -1.65 -1.90
CA ARG A 259 -76.42 -2.81 -1.90
C ARG A 259 -77.08 -3.01 -0.55
N VAL A 260 -76.32 -2.89 0.54
CA VAL A 260 -76.87 -3.01 1.91
C VAL A 260 -77.88 -1.90 2.18
N GLU A 261 -77.59 -0.66 1.77
CA GLU A 261 -78.52 0.47 1.88
C GLU A 261 -79.81 0.23 1.08
N GLN A 262 -79.70 -0.31 -0.14
CA GLN A 262 -80.87 -0.67 -0.95
C GLN A 262 -81.72 -1.77 -0.29
N GLN A 263 -81.07 -2.79 0.27
CA GLN A 263 -81.76 -3.87 1.00
C GLN A 263 -82.44 -3.33 2.26
N ALA A 264 -81.78 -2.45 3.02
CA ALA A 264 -82.36 -1.81 4.19
C ALA A 264 -83.61 -0.99 3.83
N ALA A 265 -83.56 -0.23 2.72
CA ALA A 265 -84.72 0.51 2.21
C ALA A 265 -85.87 -0.43 1.80
N GLN A 266 -85.58 -1.56 1.16
CA GLN A 266 -86.58 -2.57 0.81
C GLN A 266 -87.22 -3.19 2.05
N VAL A 267 -86.44 -3.54 3.06
CA VAL A 267 -86.95 -4.06 4.34
C VAL A 267 -87.89 -3.05 4.98
N SER A 268 -87.49 -1.77 5.07
CA SER A 268 -88.34 -0.71 5.63
C SER A 268 -89.65 -0.52 4.85
N GLN A 269 -89.63 -0.60 3.52
CA GLN A 269 -90.84 -0.56 2.70
C GLN A 269 -91.77 -1.76 2.96
N LEU A 270 -91.20 -2.97 3.05
CA LEU A 270 -91.95 -4.19 3.35
C LEU A 270 -92.54 -4.16 4.76
N GLU A 271 -91.82 -3.65 5.75
CA GLU A 271 -92.32 -3.44 7.10
C GLU A 271 -93.52 -2.48 7.12
N LEU A 272 -93.44 -1.35 6.40
CA LEU A 272 -94.55 -0.41 6.28
C LEU A 272 -95.76 -1.07 5.60
N ALA A 273 -95.54 -1.79 4.50
CA ALA A 273 -96.60 -2.51 3.79
C ALA A 273 -97.25 -3.59 4.67
N ALA A 274 -96.45 -4.31 5.46
CA ALA A 274 -96.95 -5.29 6.43
C ALA A 274 -97.79 -4.62 7.52
N GLN A 275 -97.37 -3.47 8.05
CA GLN A 275 -98.16 -2.70 9.03
C GLN A 275 -99.50 -2.25 8.45
N VAL A 276 -99.53 -1.75 7.21
CA VAL A 276 -100.78 -1.39 6.52
C VAL A 276 -101.70 -2.61 6.35
N ALA A 277 -101.15 -3.74 5.88
CA ALA A 277 -101.92 -4.96 5.69
C ALA A 277 -102.48 -5.52 7.02
N ILE A 278 -101.72 -5.43 8.11
CA ILE A 278 -102.19 -5.76 9.45
C ILE A 278 -103.36 -4.86 9.85
N GLY A 279 -103.23 -3.54 9.67
CA GLY A 279 -104.30 -2.58 9.97
C GLY A 279 -105.57 -2.81 9.14
N ASP A 280 -105.45 -3.11 7.85
CA ASP A 280 -106.59 -3.44 6.99
C ASP A 280 -107.28 -4.75 7.43
N ARG A 281 -106.49 -5.77 7.80
CA ARG A 281 -107.02 -7.03 8.34
C ARG A 281 -107.82 -6.78 9.61
N GLU A 282 -107.31 -5.95 10.52
CA GLU A 282 -107.99 -5.57 11.77
C GLU A 282 -109.28 -4.79 11.50
N ARG A 283 -109.26 -3.84 10.56
CA ARG A 283 -110.46 -3.10 10.13
C ARG A 283 -111.52 -4.02 9.55
N LEU A 284 -111.16 -4.90 8.60
CA LEU A 284 -112.08 -5.86 7.99
C LEU A 284 -112.63 -6.86 9.02
N ALA A 285 -111.80 -7.30 9.98
CA ALA A 285 -112.26 -8.13 11.10
C ALA A 285 -113.27 -7.39 11.98
N GLY A 286 -113.02 -6.11 12.28
CA GLY A 286 -113.97 -5.24 13.00
C GLY A 286 -115.29 -5.04 12.26
N GLU A 287 -115.25 -4.78 10.95
CA GLU A 287 -116.44 -4.66 10.09
C GLU A 287 -117.25 -5.97 10.04
N ARG A 288 -116.57 -7.12 9.91
CA ARG A 288 -117.21 -8.45 10.01
C ARG A 288 -117.87 -8.65 11.37
N GLY A 289 -117.19 -8.28 12.46
CA GLY A 289 -117.74 -8.36 13.82
C GLY A 289 -118.99 -7.49 13.98
N ARG A 290 -118.97 -6.24 13.51
CA ARG A 290 -120.15 -5.34 13.50
C ARG A 290 -121.31 -5.90 12.68
N ARG A 291 -121.03 -6.44 11.48
CA ARG A 291 -122.06 -7.06 10.65
C ARG A 291 -122.67 -8.29 11.33
N ALA A 292 -121.86 -9.12 11.99
CA ALA A 292 -122.36 -10.27 12.74
C ALA A 292 -123.26 -9.84 13.91
N GLY A 293 -122.90 -8.76 14.63
CA GLY A 293 -123.75 -8.17 15.67
C GLY A 293 -125.09 -7.66 15.12
N LEU A 294 -125.08 -6.87 14.04
CA LEU A 294 -126.31 -6.38 13.40
C LEU A 294 -127.23 -7.51 12.88
N ILE A 295 -126.66 -8.62 12.41
CA ILE A 295 -127.44 -9.79 12.01
C ILE A 295 -128.08 -10.45 13.25
N ALA A 296 -127.37 -10.51 14.37
CA ALA A 296 -127.89 -11.06 15.62
C ALA A 296 -128.98 -10.16 16.24
N ASP A 297 -128.92 -8.84 16.07
CA ASP A 297 -129.92 -7.90 16.60
C ASP A 297 -131.25 -7.88 15.81
N VAL A 298 -131.26 -8.40 14.59
CA VAL A 298 -132.44 -8.46 13.69
C VAL A 298 -133.15 -9.82 13.73
N ALA A 299 -132.53 -10.84 14.34
CA ALA A 299 -133.07 -12.20 14.51
C ALA A 299 -133.74 -12.37 15.89
#